data_AF-A0A7C6W1M6-F1
#
_entry.id   AF-A0A7C6W1M6-F1
#
_cell.length_a   1.000
_cell.length_b   1.000
_cell.length_c   1.000
_cell.angle_alpha   90.00
_cell.angle_beta   90.00
_cell.angle_gamma   90.00
#
_symmetry.space_group_name_H-M   'P 1'
#
loop_
_entity.id
_entity.type
_entity.pdbx_description
1 polymer ?
#
loop_
_entity_poly.entity_id
_entity_poly.type
_entity_poly.pdbx_seq_one_letter_code
_entity_poly.pdbx_strand_id
1 'polypeptide(L)'
;MSAGILTGQLGRKLDAKDGIEQLTLLSDSGNARATISLAEALYWGHGVAADSVRAIEVLRRGAKLGLRPVTSKLISLYRDAPGGKIKRSLKEARATLDANKQQFSKEEYVREEILLEAAAARNIAGYSKVKEKLSSLSSASRLETLIALRSANPNVFVYVVQFELKKRGLFRGDSNGLLRASTITAMNKLCSKSVSGERCRLGPFSYEAARVISIMLESGLAPTAALE
;
A
#
# COMPACT_ATOMS: atom_id res chain seq x y z
N MET A 1 -2.71 -16.55 -7.52
CA MET A 1 -3.63 -17.68 -7.69
C MET A 1 -4.92 -17.53 -6.88
N SER A 2 -4.93 -16.91 -5.69
CA SER A 2 -6.15 -16.77 -4.86
C SER A 2 -7.22 -15.81 -5.40
N ALA A 3 -6.87 -14.79 -6.19
CA ALA A 3 -7.85 -13.88 -6.79
C ALA A 3 -8.79 -14.58 -7.80
N GLY A 4 -8.30 -15.58 -8.54
CA GLY A 4 -9.09 -16.29 -9.55
C GLY A 4 -10.13 -17.27 -8.98
N ILE A 5 -9.96 -17.70 -7.72
CA ILE A 5 -10.92 -18.57 -7.02
C ILE A 5 -12.15 -17.77 -6.60
N LEU A 6 -11.97 -16.51 -6.17
CA LEU A 6 -13.06 -15.64 -5.73
C LEU A 6 -13.87 -15.03 -6.88
N THR A 7 -13.29 -14.94 -8.08
CA THR A 7 -13.93 -14.32 -9.27
C THR A 7 -14.48 -15.33 -10.28
N GLY A 8 -14.36 -16.64 -10.01
CA GLY A 8 -14.83 -17.70 -10.92
C GLY A 8 -14.08 -17.78 -12.27
N GLN A 9 -12.91 -17.15 -12.38
CA GLN A 9 -12.14 -17.04 -13.64
C GLN A 9 -11.25 -18.27 -13.96
N LEU A 10 -11.15 -19.26 -13.06
CA LEU A 10 -10.39 -20.49 -13.29
C LEU A 10 -11.37 -21.65 -13.46
N GLY A 11 -11.24 -22.38 -14.58
CA GLY A 11 -12.16 -23.39 -15.08
C GLY A 11 -12.55 -24.50 -14.10
N ARG A 12 -13.52 -24.19 -13.25
CA ARG A 12 -14.64 -24.97 -12.72
C ARG A 12 -15.46 -23.89 -12.02
N LYS A 13 -16.78 -23.81 -12.22
CA LYS A 13 -17.63 -22.97 -11.36
C LYS A 13 -17.49 -23.52 -9.92
N LEU A 14 -16.48 -23.08 -9.18
CA LEU A 14 -16.50 -23.16 -7.74
C LEU A 14 -17.49 -22.08 -7.31
N ASP A 15 -18.52 -22.48 -6.57
CA ASP A 15 -19.40 -21.51 -5.94
C ASP A 15 -18.53 -20.60 -5.07
N ALA A 16 -18.86 -19.31 -5.01
CA ALA A 16 -18.19 -18.39 -4.11
C ALA A 16 -18.20 -18.90 -2.66
N LYS A 17 -19.23 -19.67 -2.26
CA LYS A 17 -19.28 -20.39 -0.99
C LYS A 17 -18.19 -21.46 -0.85
N ASP A 18 -17.97 -22.28 -1.86
CA ASP A 18 -16.91 -23.30 -1.88
C ASP A 18 -15.53 -22.65 -1.74
N GLY A 19 -15.33 -21.50 -2.40
CA GLY A 19 -14.09 -20.72 -2.30
C GLY A 19 -13.82 -20.21 -0.87
N ILE A 20 -14.87 -19.83 -0.14
CA ILE A 20 -14.75 -19.30 1.23
C ILE A 20 -14.49 -20.41 2.23
N GLU A 21 -15.12 -21.57 2.05
CA GLU A 21 -14.86 -22.75 2.85
C GLU A 21 -13.40 -23.20 2.69
N GLN A 22 -12.91 -23.29 1.45
CA GLN A 22 -11.49 -23.59 1.19
C GLN A 22 -10.54 -22.57 1.81
N LEU A 23 -10.84 -21.28 1.69
CA LEU A 23 -10.05 -20.23 2.33
C LEU A 23 -10.06 -20.35 3.86
N THR A 24 -11.18 -20.77 4.45
CA THR A 24 -11.30 -21.02 5.89
C THR A 24 -10.41 -22.17 6.32
N LEU A 25 -10.50 -23.33 5.67
CA LEU A 25 -9.66 -24.50 5.95
C LEU A 25 -8.16 -24.18 5.81
N LEU A 26 -7.77 -23.45 4.76
CA LEU A 26 -6.39 -23.04 4.57
C LEU A 26 -5.94 -21.99 5.60
N SER A 27 -6.82 -21.07 5.98
CA SER A 27 -6.54 -20.10 7.03
C SER A 27 -6.31 -20.80 8.38
N ASP A 28 -7.12 -21.80 8.69
CA ASP A 28 -7.02 -22.55 9.95
C ASP A 28 -5.76 -23.42 10.02
N SER A 29 -5.21 -23.82 8.87
CA SER A 29 -3.88 -24.46 8.77
C SER A 29 -2.71 -23.47 8.75
N GLY A 30 -2.94 -22.17 9.01
CA GLY A 30 -1.89 -21.17 9.13
C GLY A 30 -1.40 -20.59 7.79
N ASN A 31 -2.16 -20.76 6.70
CA ASN A 31 -1.79 -20.18 5.41
C ASN A 31 -2.07 -18.67 5.37
N ALA A 32 -1.02 -17.85 5.50
CA ALA A 32 -1.13 -16.39 5.52
C ALA A 32 -1.88 -15.79 4.32
N ARG A 33 -1.70 -16.34 3.11
CA ARG A 33 -2.39 -15.85 1.91
C ARG A 33 -3.88 -16.15 1.99
N ALA A 34 -4.26 -17.35 2.43
CA ALA A 34 -5.66 -17.70 2.60
C ALA A 34 -6.32 -16.87 3.71
N THR A 35 -5.65 -16.67 4.85
CA THR A 35 -6.13 -15.80 5.93
C THR A 35 -6.38 -14.38 5.44
N ILE A 36 -5.47 -13.79 4.65
CA ILE A 36 -5.67 -12.46 4.08
C ILE A 36 -6.84 -12.45 3.11
N SER A 37 -6.92 -13.42 2.19
CA SER A 37 -8.00 -13.49 1.19
C SER A 37 -9.37 -13.72 1.84
N LEU A 38 -9.46 -14.54 2.90
CA LEU A 38 -10.67 -14.73 3.69
C LEU A 38 -11.10 -13.42 4.37
N ALA A 39 -10.15 -12.74 5.02
CA ALA A 39 -10.42 -11.47 5.66
C ALA A 39 -10.87 -10.40 4.65
N GLU A 40 -10.28 -10.34 3.47
CA GLU A 40 -10.70 -9.42 2.40
C GLU A 40 -12.09 -9.74 1.87
N ALA A 41 -12.39 -11.03 1.68
CA ALA A 41 -13.72 -11.46 1.26
C ALA A 41 -14.80 -11.06 2.27
N LEU A 42 -14.54 -11.28 3.57
CA LEU A 42 -15.41 -10.83 4.66
C LEU A 42 -15.48 -9.30 4.72
N TYR A 43 -14.36 -8.59 4.61
CA TYR A 43 -14.32 -7.14 4.72
C TYR A 43 -15.12 -6.47 3.59
N TRP A 44 -14.99 -6.94 2.35
CA TRP A 44 -15.65 -6.35 1.18
C TRP A 44 -17.00 -6.98 0.81
N GLY A 45 -17.29 -8.18 1.30
CA GLY A 45 -18.47 -8.95 0.92
C GLY A 45 -18.31 -9.67 -0.43
N HIS A 46 -17.12 -10.17 -0.75
CA HIS A 46 -16.89 -10.92 -1.98
C HIS A 46 -17.25 -12.39 -1.77
N GLY A 47 -18.36 -12.84 -2.36
CA GLY A 47 -18.82 -14.22 -2.23
C GLY A 47 -19.50 -14.55 -0.89
N VAL A 48 -19.52 -13.60 0.04
CA VAL A 48 -20.17 -13.67 1.37
C VAL A 48 -20.76 -12.32 1.74
N ALA A 49 -21.67 -12.30 2.71
CA ALA A 49 -22.09 -11.05 3.33
C ALA A 49 -20.88 -10.33 3.95
N ALA A 50 -20.82 -9.01 3.77
CA ALA A 50 -19.75 -8.21 4.35
C ALA A 50 -19.84 -8.21 5.89
N ASP A 51 -18.74 -8.53 6.53
CA ASP A 51 -18.56 -8.58 7.98
C ASP A 51 -17.12 -8.14 8.32
N SER A 52 -16.95 -6.84 8.52
CA SER A 52 -15.65 -6.25 8.82
C SER A 52 -15.16 -6.61 10.23
N VAL A 53 -16.06 -6.92 11.15
CA VAL A 53 -15.70 -7.36 12.52
C VAL A 53 -15.05 -8.73 12.44
N ARG A 54 -15.70 -9.69 11.77
CA ARG A 54 -15.13 -11.02 11.57
C ARG A 54 -13.86 -11.01 10.73
N ALA A 55 -13.74 -10.11 9.75
CA ALA A 55 -12.50 -9.92 9.01
C ALA A 55 -11.33 -9.54 9.93
N ILE A 56 -11.55 -8.60 10.86
CA ILE A 56 -10.54 -8.20 11.85
C ILE A 56 -10.21 -9.34 12.81
N GLU A 57 -11.18 -10.14 13.23
CA GLU A 57 -10.95 -11.32 14.07
C GLU A 57 -10.09 -12.38 13.39
N VAL A 58 -10.37 -12.69 12.11
CA VAL A 58 -9.57 -13.61 11.29
C VAL A 58 -8.11 -13.14 11.23
N LEU A 59 -7.88 -11.86 10.96
CA LEU A 59 -6.54 -11.30 10.93
C LEU A 59 -5.86 -11.28 12.30
N ARG A 60 -6.60 -11.00 13.38
CA ARG A 60 -6.07 -11.06 14.76
C ARG A 60 -5.62 -12.47 15.11
N ARG A 61 -6.36 -13.51 14.72
CA ARG A 61 -5.94 -14.91 14.90
C ARG A 61 -4.66 -15.21 14.13
N GLY A 62 -4.60 -14.84 12.85
CA GLY A 62 -3.39 -15.06 12.05
C GLY A 62 -2.17 -14.28 12.54
N ALA A 63 -2.37 -13.06 13.07
CA ALA A 63 -1.29 -12.30 13.71
C ALA A 63 -0.74 -13.01 14.96
N LYS A 64 -1.61 -13.62 15.79
CA LYS A 64 -1.18 -14.44 16.94
C LYS A 64 -0.41 -15.70 16.53
N LEU A 65 -0.64 -16.22 15.33
CA LEU A 65 0.10 -17.35 14.76
C LEU A 65 1.49 -16.98 14.21
N GLY A 66 1.94 -15.72 14.35
CA GLY A 66 3.26 -15.32 13.85
C GLY A 66 3.29 -14.99 12.36
N LEU A 67 2.13 -14.93 11.69
CA LEU A 67 2.05 -14.73 10.24
C LEU A 67 2.27 -13.25 9.89
N ARG A 68 3.54 -12.82 9.77
CA ARG A 68 3.91 -11.42 9.49
C ARG A 68 3.07 -10.75 8.38
N PRO A 69 2.81 -11.36 7.20
CA PRO A 69 1.99 -10.72 6.18
C PRO A 69 0.55 -10.43 6.65
N VAL A 70 -0.02 -11.29 7.49
CA VAL A 70 -1.35 -11.10 8.09
C VAL A 70 -1.31 -9.94 9.08
N THR A 71 -0.24 -9.86 9.89
CA THR A 71 -0.03 -8.75 10.82
C THR A 71 0.09 -7.41 10.10
N SER A 72 0.88 -7.31 9.02
CA SER A 72 0.94 -6.11 8.17
C SER A 72 -0.43 -5.75 7.59
N LYS A 73 -1.24 -6.75 7.17
CA LYS A 73 -2.60 -6.50 6.68
C LYS A 73 -3.48 -5.92 7.77
N LEU A 74 -3.44 -6.47 8.99
CA LEU A 74 -4.20 -5.95 10.13
C LEU A 74 -3.82 -4.51 10.48
N ILE A 75 -2.52 -4.21 10.54
CA ILE A 75 -1.99 -2.86 10.75
C ILE A 75 -2.54 -1.91 9.68
N SER A 76 -2.49 -2.32 8.40
CA SER A 76 -3.00 -1.50 7.29
C SER A 76 -4.50 -1.22 7.39
N LEU A 77 -5.32 -2.20 7.80
CA LEU A 77 -6.76 -1.98 7.95
C LEU A 77 -7.05 -0.98 9.06
N TYR A 78 -6.40 -1.10 10.22
CA TYR A 78 -6.56 -0.10 11.28
C TYR A 78 -6.05 1.29 10.86
N ARG A 79 -4.91 1.36 10.17
CA ARG A 79 -4.29 2.62 9.74
C ARG A 79 -5.12 3.35 8.68
N ASP A 80 -5.63 2.63 7.69
CA ASP A 80 -6.20 3.22 6.49
C ASP A 80 -7.74 3.19 6.50
N ALA A 81 -8.34 2.24 7.23
CA ALA A 81 -9.79 1.98 7.29
C ALA A 81 -10.47 2.11 5.91
N PRO A 82 -10.00 1.35 4.90
CA PRO A 82 -10.46 1.54 3.53
C PRO A 82 -11.96 1.34 3.43
N GLY A 83 -12.63 2.24 2.71
CA GLY A 83 -14.10 2.25 2.56
C GLY A 83 -14.87 2.54 3.83
N GLY A 84 -14.23 2.98 4.92
CA GLY A 84 -14.89 3.34 6.18
C GLY A 84 -15.61 2.19 6.89
N LYS A 85 -15.30 0.93 6.53
CA LYS A 85 -15.99 -0.25 7.09
C LYS A 85 -15.60 -0.58 8.53
N ILE A 86 -14.55 0.06 9.03
CA ILE A 86 -14.15 0.08 10.44
C ILE A 86 -13.75 1.50 10.82
N LYS A 87 -13.73 1.79 12.13
CA LYS A 87 -13.17 3.06 12.62
C LYS A 87 -11.65 3.05 12.45
N ARG A 88 -11.11 4.10 11.83
CA ARG A 88 -9.66 4.30 11.68
C ARG A 88 -8.96 4.42 13.03
N SER A 89 -8.05 3.47 13.28
CA SER A 89 -7.27 3.13 14.47
C SER A 89 -5.74 3.33 14.43
N LEU A 90 -5.15 4.53 14.54
CA LEU A 90 -3.67 4.60 14.62
C LEU A 90 -3.11 3.97 15.91
N LYS A 91 -3.85 4.03 17.01
CA LYS A 91 -3.47 3.43 18.29
C LYS A 91 -3.44 1.91 18.17
N GLU A 92 -4.49 1.32 17.59
CA GLU A 92 -4.62 -0.13 17.37
C GLU A 92 -3.58 -0.62 16.36
N ALA A 93 -3.31 0.15 15.30
CA ALA A 93 -2.27 -0.17 14.33
C ALA A 93 -0.89 -0.20 15.00
N ARG A 94 -0.55 0.81 15.82
CA ARG A 94 0.71 0.85 16.60
C ARG A 94 0.80 -0.29 17.61
N ALA A 95 -0.25 -0.51 18.42
CA ALA A 95 -0.28 -1.59 19.40
C ALA A 95 -0.11 -2.97 18.73
N THR A 96 -0.72 -3.16 17.55
CA THR A 96 -0.55 -4.39 16.76
C THR A 96 0.89 -4.55 16.29
N LEU A 97 1.54 -3.49 15.78
CA LEU A 97 2.95 -3.54 15.38
C LEU A 97 3.86 -3.87 16.56
N ASP A 98 3.67 -3.21 17.70
CA ASP A 98 4.54 -3.36 18.87
C ASP A 98 4.40 -4.75 19.51
N ALA A 99 3.16 -5.24 19.65
CA ALA A 99 2.90 -6.58 20.19
C ALA A 99 3.45 -7.71 19.31
N ASN A 100 3.66 -7.45 18.02
CA ASN A 100 4.13 -8.44 17.05
C ASN A 100 5.52 -8.12 16.50
N LYS A 101 6.29 -7.25 17.19
CA LYS A 101 7.60 -6.76 16.71
C LYS A 101 8.56 -7.88 16.29
N GLN A 102 8.55 -9.01 17.00
CA GLN A 102 9.44 -10.15 16.71
C GLN A 102 9.15 -10.84 15.36
N GLN A 103 8.00 -10.55 14.73
CA GLN A 103 7.65 -11.08 13.41
C GLN A 103 8.32 -10.30 12.27
N PHE A 104 8.91 -9.13 12.55
CA PHE A 104 9.45 -8.23 11.55
C PHE A 104 10.97 -8.18 11.62
N SER A 105 11.63 -8.17 10.47
CA SER A 105 13.00 -7.67 10.40
C SER A 105 13.06 -6.18 10.80
N LYS A 106 14.26 -5.69 11.11
CA LYS A 106 14.48 -4.28 11.45
C LYS A 106 13.93 -3.34 10.38
N GLU A 107 14.18 -3.65 9.11
CA GLU A 107 13.74 -2.80 8.00
C GLU A 107 12.22 -2.86 7.79
N GLU A 108 11.60 -4.04 7.90
CA GLU A 108 10.15 -4.17 7.82
C GLU A 108 9.43 -3.45 8.95
N TYR A 109 9.98 -3.48 10.18
CA TYR A 109 9.45 -2.70 11.30
C TYR A 109 9.51 -1.20 11.01
N VAL A 110 10.69 -0.69 10.60
CA VAL A 110 10.88 0.73 10.23
C VAL A 110 9.91 1.15 9.12
N ARG A 111 9.67 0.28 8.13
CA ARG A 111 8.69 0.55 7.08
C ARG A 111 7.27 0.74 7.63
N GLU A 112 6.81 -0.12 8.54
CA GLU A 112 5.49 0.05 9.16
C GLU A 112 5.43 1.33 10.02
N GLU A 113 6.52 1.68 10.70
CA GLU A 113 6.61 2.96 11.44
C GLU A 113 6.46 4.17 10.52
N ILE A 114 7.16 4.18 9.39
CA ILE A 114 7.06 5.24 8.38
C ILE A 114 5.62 5.40 7.90
N LEU A 115 4.92 4.28 7.65
CA LEU A 115 3.53 4.34 7.20
C LEU A 115 2.58 4.87 8.30
N LEU A 116 2.81 4.51 9.57
CA LEU A 116 2.05 5.06 10.70
C LEU A 116 2.29 6.57 10.87
N GLU A 117 3.55 7.01 10.75
CA GLU A 117 3.91 8.44 10.77
C GLU A 117 3.29 9.20 9.60
N ALA A 118 3.33 8.63 8.40
CA ALA A 118 2.68 9.20 7.22
C ALA A 118 1.18 9.37 7.44
N ALA A 119 0.51 8.35 7.95
CA ALA A 119 -0.91 8.39 8.24
C ALA A 119 -1.26 9.43 9.34
N ALA A 120 -0.32 9.78 10.22
CA ALA A 120 -0.50 10.83 11.23
C ALA A 120 -0.20 12.24 10.70
N ALA A 121 0.64 12.38 9.66
CA ALA A 121 1.14 13.66 9.18
C ALA A 121 0.04 14.58 8.62
N ARG A 122 0.05 15.85 9.08
CA ARG A 122 -0.98 16.86 8.72
C ARG A 122 -0.46 18.07 7.96
N ASN A 123 0.85 18.23 7.84
CA ASN A 123 1.48 19.41 7.28
C ASN A 123 2.83 19.08 6.62
N ILE A 124 3.40 20.07 5.95
CA ILE A 124 4.65 19.95 5.19
C ILE A 124 5.81 19.47 6.07
N ALA A 125 5.90 19.94 7.32
CA ALA A 125 6.94 19.49 8.25
C ALA A 125 6.83 17.98 8.53
N GLY A 126 5.61 17.47 8.73
CA GLY A 126 5.36 16.02 8.84
C GLY A 126 5.71 15.27 7.55
N TYR A 127 5.39 15.83 6.39
CA TYR A 127 5.68 15.20 5.09
C TYR A 127 7.20 15.11 4.84
N SER A 128 7.96 16.16 5.20
CA SER A 128 9.43 16.16 5.11
C SER A 128 10.05 15.09 5.99
N LYS A 129 9.58 14.95 7.25
CA LYS A 129 10.08 13.91 8.17
C LYS A 129 9.89 12.51 7.59
N VAL A 130 8.72 12.23 7.01
CA VAL A 130 8.46 10.94 6.34
C VAL A 130 9.41 10.73 5.17
N LYS A 131 9.59 11.74 4.32
CA LYS A 131 10.53 11.69 3.18
C LYS A 131 11.97 11.40 3.63
N GLU A 132 12.44 12.04 4.69
CA GLU A 132 13.78 11.81 5.25
C GLU A 132 13.93 10.38 5.77
N LYS A 133 12.92 9.82 6.43
CA LYS A 133 12.97 8.42 6.87
C LYS A 133 12.95 7.43 5.71
N LEU A 134 12.32 7.76 4.58
CA LEU A 134 12.38 6.90 3.40
C LEU A 134 13.81 6.66 2.90
N SER A 135 14.74 7.62 3.08
CA SER A 135 16.12 7.44 2.63
C SER A 135 16.92 6.42 3.44
N SER A 136 16.43 6.01 4.62
CA SER A 136 17.06 4.94 5.42
C SER A 136 16.65 3.53 4.98
N LEU A 137 15.66 3.39 4.09
CA LEU A 137 15.23 2.10 3.54
C LEU A 137 16.09 1.72 2.32
N SER A 138 16.22 0.41 2.06
CA SER A 138 16.70 -0.11 0.78
C SER A 138 15.78 0.30 -0.37
N SER A 139 16.26 0.29 -1.61
CA SER A 139 15.44 0.66 -2.77
C SER A 139 14.18 -0.21 -2.91
N ALA A 140 14.28 -1.50 -2.58
CA ALA A 140 13.14 -2.42 -2.61
C ALA A 140 12.07 -2.05 -1.56
N SER A 141 12.47 -1.84 -0.31
CA SER A 141 11.53 -1.41 0.74
C SER A 141 10.99 -0.02 0.49
N ARG A 142 11.79 0.89 -0.04
CA ARG A 142 11.37 2.25 -0.40
C ARG A 142 10.28 2.21 -1.47
N LEU A 143 10.47 1.43 -2.53
CA LEU A 143 9.46 1.20 -3.56
C LEU A 143 8.13 0.73 -2.96
N GLU A 144 8.16 -0.33 -2.16
CA GLU A 144 6.96 -0.89 -1.53
C GLU A 144 6.31 0.08 -0.53
N THR A 145 7.09 0.97 0.06
CA THR A 145 6.58 2.02 0.98
C THR A 145 5.92 3.15 0.20
N LEU A 146 6.53 3.61 -0.90
CA LEU A 146 5.97 4.65 -1.77
C LEU A 146 4.59 4.25 -2.31
N ILE A 147 4.43 2.99 -2.73
CA ILE A 147 3.14 2.46 -3.19
C ILE A 147 2.10 2.52 -2.07
N ALA A 148 2.48 2.15 -0.85
CA ALA A 148 1.57 2.14 0.30
C ALA A 148 1.20 3.54 0.81
N LEU A 149 2.08 4.54 0.65
CA LEU A 149 1.81 5.94 1.03
C LEU A 149 0.57 6.49 0.34
N ARG A 150 0.28 6.06 -0.89
CA ARG A 150 -0.91 6.42 -1.64
C ARG A 150 -2.20 6.19 -0.84
N SER A 151 -2.29 5.08 -0.12
CA SER A 151 -3.43 4.75 0.74
C SER A 151 -3.31 5.36 2.13
N ALA A 152 -2.10 5.32 2.71
CA ALA A 152 -1.88 5.76 4.09
C ALA A 152 -2.06 7.28 4.26
N ASN A 153 -1.54 8.06 3.31
CA ASN A 153 -1.71 9.50 3.23
C ASN A 153 -1.39 10.01 1.80
N PRO A 154 -2.41 10.24 0.96
CA PRO A 154 -2.23 10.71 -0.42
C PRO A 154 -1.38 11.98 -0.53
N ASN A 155 -1.48 12.91 0.43
CA ASN A 155 -0.72 14.16 0.40
C ASN A 155 0.77 13.93 0.67
N VAL A 156 1.12 12.98 1.55
CA VAL A 156 2.52 12.58 1.76
C VAL A 156 3.07 11.93 0.49
N PHE A 157 2.30 11.05 -0.15
CA PHE A 157 2.69 10.45 -1.43
C PHE A 157 2.98 11.53 -2.48
N VAL A 158 2.05 12.48 -2.67
CA VAL A 158 2.22 13.59 -3.61
C VAL A 158 3.43 14.45 -3.25
N TYR A 159 3.65 14.73 -1.97
CA TYR A 159 4.79 15.53 -1.52
C TYR A 159 6.12 14.88 -1.91
N VAL A 160 6.27 13.57 -1.67
CA VAL A 160 7.49 12.82 -2.03
C VAL A 160 7.67 12.81 -3.55
N VAL A 161 6.60 12.55 -4.32
CA VAL A 161 6.66 12.57 -5.78
C VAL A 161 7.04 13.96 -6.31
N GLN A 162 6.43 15.04 -5.80
CA GLN A 162 6.78 16.42 -6.18
C GLN A 162 8.24 16.73 -5.90
N PHE A 163 8.76 16.32 -4.74
CA PHE A 163 10.16 16.50 -4.37
C PHE A 163 11.11 15.80 -5.35
N GLU A 164 10.86 14.52 -5.65
CA GLU A 164 11.70 13.76 -6.58
C GLU A 164 11.61 14.27 -8.02
N LEU A 165 10.41 14.68 -8.47
CA LEU A 165 10.25 15.31 -9.78
C LEU A 165 10.99 16.64 -9.86
N LYS A 166 10.99 17.44 -8.79
CA LYS A 166 11.72 18.72 -8.70
C LYS A 166 13.22 18.50 -8.77
N LYS A 167 13.75 17.51 -8.05
CA LYS A 167 15.16 17.11 -8.09
C LYS A 167 15.62 16.73 -9.52
N ARG A 168 14.71 16.23 -10.36
CA ARG A 168 14.96 15.86 -11.77
C ARG A 168 14.66 16.97 -12.77
N GLY A 169 14.28 18.17 -12.32
CA GLY A 169 13.87 19.27 -13.20
C GLY A 169 12.55 19.04 -13.93
N LEU A 170 11.77 18.02 -13.56
CA LEU A 170 10.47 17.69 -14.17
C LEU A 170 9.30 18.46 -13.55
N PHE A 171 9.53 19.11 -12.40
CA PHE A 171 8.52 19.90 -11.68
C PHE A 171 9.15 21.19 -11.12
N ARG A 172 8.53 22.35 -11.39
CA ARG A 172 9.03 23.66 -10.96
C ARG A 172 8.26 24.26 -9.77
N GLY A 173 7.13 23.67 -9.38
CA GLY A 173 6.31 24.16 -8.27
C GLY A 173 6.88 23.81 -6.89
N ASP A 174 6.09 24.11 -5.86
CA ASP A 174 6.41 23.76 -4.48
C ASP A 174 6.01 22.32 -4.14
N SER A 175 6.88 21.64 -3.41
CA SER A 175 6.57 20.35 -2.80
C SER A 175 5.70 20.58 -1.56
N ASN A 176 4.38 20.55 -1.73
CA ASN A 176 3.40 20.84 -0.68
C ASN A 176 2.39 19.71 -0.46
N GLY A 177 2.46 18.64 -1.24
CA GLY A 177 1.55 17.49 -1.13
C GLY A 177 0.18 17.71 -1.79
N LEU A 178 -0.05 18.83 -2.48
CA LEU A 178 -1.30 19.11 -3.16
C LEU A 178 -1.24 18.64 -4.62
N LEU A 179 -2.19 17.80 -5.03
CA LEU A 179 -2.30 17.32 -6.41
C LEU A 179 -2.92 18.39 -7.33
N ARG A 180 -2.15 19.42 -7.68
CA ARG A 180 -2.55 20.45 -8.65
C ARG A 180 -2.32 19.97 -10.09
N ALA A 181 -2.92 20.68 -11.06
CA ALA A 181 -2.76 20.37 -12.49
C ALA A 181 -1.27 20.24 -12.91
N SER A 182 -0.41 21.16 -12.44
CA SER A 182 1.04 21.11 -12.73
C SER A 182 1.72 19.84 -12.19
N THR A 183 1.28 19.34 -11.03
CA THR A 183 1.77 18.08 -10.46
C THR A 183 1.28 16.88 -11.27
N ILE A 184 0.00 16.86 -11.64
CA ILE A 184 -0.56 15.80 -12.50
C ILE A 184 0.18 15.74 -13.84
N THR A 185 0.40 16.89 -14.49
CA THR A 185 1.16 16.98 -15.75
C THR A 185 2.58 16.44 -15.57
N ALA A 186 3.27 16.80 -14.49
CA ALA A 186 4.62 16.32 -14.23
C ALA A 186 4.67 14.80 -13.98
N MET A 187 3.70 14.26 -13.23
CA MET A 187 3.57 12.82 -12.98
C MET A 187 3.26 12.06 -14.27
N ASN A 188 2.36 12.56 -15.11
CA ASN A 188 2.03 11.95 -16.40
C ASN A 188 3.23 11.98 -17.35
N LYS A 189 3.98 13.09 -17.38
CA LYS A 189 5.24 13.21 -18.15
C LYS A 189 6.31 12.22 -17.69
N LEU A 190 6.37 11.92 -16.38
CA LEU A 190 7.24 10.85 -15.87
C LEU A 190 6.72 9.47 -16.32
N CYS A 191 5.43 9.20 -16.14
CA CYS A 191 4.81 7.92 -16.54
C CYS A 191 4.99 7.61 -18.02
N SER A 192 4.85 8.59 -18.91
CA SER A 192 4.98 8.39 -20.36
C SER A 192 6.38 7.96 -20.81
N LYS A 193 7.39 8.11 -19.94
CA LYS A 193 8.75 7.59 -20.18
C LYS A 193 8.88 6.10 -19.85
N SER A 194 7.88 5.50 -19.20
CA SER A 194 7.85 4.07 -18.90
C SER A 194 7.17 3.30 -20.03
N VAL A 195 7.67 2.10 -20.34
CA VAL A 195 6.96 1.13 -21.19
C VAL A 195 5.58 0.74 -20.65
N SER A 196 5.34 0.96 -19.34
CA SER A 196 4.05 0.74 -18.69
C SER A 196 3.22 2.03 -18.51
N GLY A 197 3.55 3.11 -19.23
CA GLY A 197 2.94 4.44 -19.04
C GLY A 197 1.41 4.46 -19.15
N GLU A 198 0.82 3.57 -19.94
CA GLU A 198 -0.64 3.49 -20.10
C GLU A 198 -1.40 3.13 -18.83
N ARG A 199 -0.72 2.49 -17.87
CA ARG A 199 -1.30 2.21 -16.55
C ARG A 199 -1.59 3.48 -15.73
N CYS A 200 -1.03 4.62 -16.14
CA CYS A 200 -1.29 5.92 -15.50
C CYS A 200 -2.57 6.60 -15.99
N ARG A 201 -3.26 6.06 -17.01
CA ARG A 201 -4.55 6.60 -17.51
C ARG A 201 -5.67 6.61 -16.47
N LEU A 202 -5.62 5.68 -15.50
CA LEU A 202 -6.59 5.60 -14.40
C LEU A 202 -6.40 6.68 -13.33
N GLY A 203 -5.45 7.59 -13.54
CA GLY A 203 -5.09 8.67 -12.63
C GLY A 203 -3.95 8.29 -11.68
N PRO A 204 -3.21 9.29 -11.17
CA PRO A 204 -1.97 9.10 -10.42
C PRO A 204 -2.11 8.34 -9.09
N PHE A 205 -3.34 8.21 -8.59
CA PHE A 205 -3.65 7.49 -7.36
C PHE A 205 -4.30 6.12 -7.60
N SER A 206 -4.36 5.60 -8.82
CA SER A 206 -4.60 4.16 -8.98
C SER A 206 -3.40 3.38 -8.43
N TYR A 207 -3.63 2.14 -8.02
CA TYR A 207 -2.53 1.30 -7.52
C TYR A 207 -1.47 1.10 -8.61
N GLU A 208 -1.92 0.88 -9.85
CA GLU A 208 -1.09 0.63 -11.01
C GLU A 208 -0.26 1.86 -11.37
N ALA A 209 -0.87 3.06 -11.37
CA ALA A 209 -0.17 4.30 -11.65
C ALA A 209 0.87 4.61 -10.57
N ALA A 210 0.50 4.52 -9.29
CA ALA A 210 1.42 4.76 -8.19
C ALA A 210 2.59 3.79 -8.19
N ARG A 211 2.37 2.54 -8.58
CA ARG A 211 3.44 1.55 -8.78
C ARG A 211 4.39 1.94 -9.90
N VAL A 212 3.87 2.31 -11.07
CA VAL A 212 4.70 2.76 -12.19
C VAL A 212 5.51 4.01 -11.81
N ILE A 213 4.87 5.01 -11.20
CA ILE A 213 5.53 6.22 -10.72
C ILE A 213 6.65 5.87 -9.73
N SER A 214 6.36 5.04 -8.72
CA SER A 214 7.34 4.67 -7.70
C SER A 214 8.53 3.90 -8.29
N ILE A 215 8.30 2.99 -9.25
CA ILE A 215 9.38 2.30 -9.98
C ILE A 215 10.24 3.32 -10.73
N MET A 216 9.63 4.25 -11.45
CA MET A 216 10.34 5.29 -12.21
C MET A 216 11.12 6.23 -11.28
N LEU A 217 10.66 6.42 -10.05
CA LEU A 217 11.39 7.16 -9.03
C LEU A 217 12.60 6.37 -8.51
N GLU A 218 12.49 5.07 -8.27
CA GLU A 218 13.65 4.28 -7.81
C GLU A 218 14.67 3.97 -8.92
N SER A 219 14.23 3.87 -10.18
CA SER A 219 15.06 3.40 -11.30
C SER A 219 16.08 4.42 -11.84
N GLY A 220 16.35 5.51 -11.12
CA GLY A 220 17.40 6.46 -11.46
C GLY A 220 17.42 6.93 -12.92
N LEU A 221 16.36 7.59 -13.40
CA LEU A 221 16.55 8.49 -14.53
C LEU A 221 17.33 9.70 -14.03
N ALA A 222 18.65 9.58 -14.08
CA ALA A 222 19.56 10.72 -14.17
C ALA A 222 19.01 11.69 -15.24
N PRO A 223 19.25 13.02 -15.12
CA PRO A 223 19.07 13.88 -16.27
C PRO A 223 19.88 13.25 -17.40
N THR A 224 19.21 12.86 -18.49
CA THR A 224 19.91 12.63 -19.75
C THR A 224 20.69 13.90 -19.99
N ALA A 225 21.99 13.85 -19.69
CA ALA A 225 22.93 14.81 -20.24
C ALA A 225 22.64 14.87 -21.72
N ALA A 226 22.55 16.11 -22.23
CA ALA A 226 22.43 16.37 -23.65
C ALA A 226 23.40 15.45 -24.40
N LEU A 227 22.84 14.63 -25.28
CA LEU A 227 23.60 14.19 -26.44
C LEU A 227 23.44 15.33 -27.43
N GLU A 228 24.50 16.12 -27.54
CA GLU A 228 24.80 16.98 -28.69
C GLU A 228 24.81 16.14 -29.98
#